data_AF-T1CG52-F1
#
_entry.id   AF-T1CG52-F1
#
_cell.length_a   1.000
_cell.length_b   1.000
_cell.length_c   1.000
_cell.angle_alpha   90.00
_cell.angle_beta   90.00
_cell.angle_gamma   90.00
#
_symmetry.space_group_name_H-M   'P 1'
#
loop_
_entity.id
_entity.type
_entity.pdbx_description
1 polymer ?
#
loop_
_entity_poly.entity_id
_entity_poly.type
_entity_poly.pdbx_seq_one_letter_code
_entity_poly.pdbx_strand_id
1 'polypeptide(L)'
;MRLGLIAIGRDRSGPESDLFHRYAGRINPRLELIALADGVGSAAEIKAREASAMLARLDPKNYVIALDSGGIALDTSGLAARMGQVAR
;
A
#
# COMPACT_ATOMS: atom_id res chain seq x y z
N MET A 1 15.72 -5.16 2.46
CA MET A 1 14.58 -4.40 1.89
C MET A 1 13.33 -4.74 2.71
N ARG A 2 12.45 -3.78 2.99
CA ARG A 2 11.13 -4.01 3.61
C ARG A 2 10.06 -3.57 2.64
N LEU A 3 8.98 -4.35 2.51
CA LEU A 3 7.89 -4.06 1.59
C LEU A 3 6.59 -3.92 2.40
N GLY A 4 5.94 -2.75 2.30
CA GLY A 4 4.70 -2.45 3.01
C GLY A 4 3.61 -2.00 2.04
N LEU A 5 2.37 -2.43 2.30
CA LEU A 5 1.15 -1.96 1.66
C LEU A 5 0.35 -1.19 2.72
N ILE A 6 0.20 0.12 2.54
CA ILE A 6 -0.66 0.95 3.39
C ILE A 6 -2.01 1.09 2.67
N ALA A 7 -3.09 0.75 3.35
CA ALA A 7 -4.44 0.81 2.80
C ALA A 7 -5.41 1.42 3.81
N ILE A 8 -6.40 2.17 3.32
CA ILE A 8 -7.56 2.60 4.11
C ILE A 8 -8.62 1.50 4.07
N GLY A 9 -9.24 1.28 5.22
CA GLY A 9 -10.29 0.29 5.40
C GLY A 9 -9.90 -0.73 6.46
N ARG A 10 -10.92 -1.45 6.97
CA ARG A 10 -10.71 -2.52 7.93
C ARG A 10 -10.33 -3.81 7.20
N ASP A 11 -9.22 -4.41 7.59
CA ASP A 11 -8.96 -5.83 7.30
C ASP A 11 -10.06 -6.63 7.98
N ARG A 12 -10.98 -7.18 7.17
CA ARG A 12 -12.03 -8.06 7.65
C ARG A 12 -11.56 -9.48 7.40
N SER A 13 -11.68 -10.31 8.43
CA SER A 13 -11.61 -11.76 8.26
C SER A 13 -12.46 -12.20 7.07
N GLY A 14 -11.91 -13.03 6.19
CA GLY A 14 -12.62 -13.51 5.02
C GLY A 14 -11.70 -13.83 3.84
N PRO A 15 -12.29 -14.23 2.69
CA PRO A 15 -11.54 -14.75 1.55
C PRO A 15 -10.46 -13.80 1.00
N GLU A 16 -10.70 -12.48 1.03
CA GLU A 16 -9.73 -11.48 0.57
C GLU A 16 -8.51 -11.39 1.49
N SER A 17 -8.71 -11.47 2.81
CA SER A 17 -7.64 -11.49 3.81
C SER A 17 -6.82 -12.79 3.70
N ASP A 18 -7.50 -13.94 3.52
CA ASP A 18 -6.84 -15.22 3.27
C ASP A 18 -5.99 -15.20 1.99
N LEU A 19 -6.53 -14.60 0.93
CA LEU A 19 -5.85 -14.43 -0.35
C LEU A 19 -4.60 -13.56 -0.19
N PHE A 20 -4.73 -12.42 0.50
CA PHE A 20 -3.62 -11.54 0.80
C PHE A 20 -2.52 -12.30 1.54
N HIS A 21 -2.84 -12.96 2.65
CA HIS A 21 -1.86 -13.70 3.45
C HIS A 21 -1.17 -14.82 2.66
N ARG A 22 -1.91 -15.52 1.79
CA ARG A 22 -1.36 -16.55 0.91
C ARG A 22 -0.29 -15.99 -0.03
N TYR A 23 -0.55 -14.84 -0.65
CA TYR A 23 0.40 -14.23 -1.59
C TYR A 23 1.52 -13.49 -0.89
N ALA A 24 1.23 -12.76 0.19
CA ALA A 24 2.22 -12.06 1.00
C ALA A 24 3.31 -13.00 1.52
N GLY A 25 2.93 -14.22 1.91
CA GLY A 25 3.87 -15.27 2.34
C GLY A 25 4.77 -15.82 1.22
N ARG A 26 4.43 -15.61 -0.06
CA ARG A 26 5.22 -16.05 -1.22
C ARG A 26 6.17 -14.97 -1.75
N ILE A 27 5.97 -13.71 -1.36
CA ILE A 27 6.82 -12.58 -1.74
C ILE A 27 8.00 -12.51 -0.77
N ASN A 28 9.21 -12.27 -1.28
CA ASN A 28 10.42 -12.08 -0.49
C ASN A 28 11.08 -10.73 -0.85
N PRO A 29 11.24 -9.77 0.09
CA PRO A 29 10.80 -9.80 1.49
C PRO A 29 9.28 -9.87 1.63
N ARG A 30 8.79 -10.48 2.72
CA ARG A 30 7.34 -10.62 3.00
C ARG A 30 6.64 -9.26 2.90
N LEU A 31 5.51 -9.22 2.21
CA LEU A 31 4.67 -8.03 2.11
C LEU A 31 3.88 -7.83 3.42
N GLU A 32 4.07 -6.68 4.07
CA GLU A 32 3.36 -6.31 5.30
C GLU A 32 2.15 -5.42 4.98
N LEU A 33 0.95 -5.76 5.48
CA LEU A 33 -0.24 -4.90 5.37
C LEU A 33 -0.33 -3.97 6.58
N ILE A 34 -0.52 -2.68 6.30
CA ILE A 34 -0.80 -1.64 7.28
C ILE A 34 -2.19 -1.09 6.96
N ALA A 35 -3.21 -1.68 7.58
CA ALA A 35 -4.58 -1.21 7.49
C ALA A 35 -4.80 0.01 8.41
N LEU A 36 -5.40 1.06 7.87
CA LEU A 36 -5.78 2.27 8.59
C LEU A 36 -7.30 2.42 8.58
N ALA A 37 -7.86 2.97 9.66
CA ALA A 37 -9.30 3.19 9.74
C ALA A 37 -9.80 4.19 8.69
N ASP A 38 -11.03 3.98 8.23
CA ASP A 38 -11.73 4.92 7.35
C ASP A 38 -11.85 6.31 8.03
N GLY A 39 -11.70 7.37 7.24
CA GLY A 39 -11.94 8.73 7.70
C GLY A 39 -13.41 8.96 8.06
N VAL A 40 -13.67 9.95 8.92
CA VAL A 40 -15.03 10.37 9.30
C VAL A 40 -15.21 11.87 9.08
N GLY A 41 -16.42 12.27 8.64
CA GLY A 41 -16.78 13.66 8.36
C GLY A 41 -17.23 13.88 6.92
N SER A 42 -17.11 15.12 6.43
CA SER A 42 -17.29 15.46 5.02
C SER A 42 -16.23 14.82 4.13
N ALA A 43 -16.46 14.74 2.82
CA ALA A 43 -15.51 14.15 1.87
C ALA A 43 -14.10 14.80 1.95
N ALA A 44 -14.04 16.12 2.17
CA ALA A 44 -12.77 16.83 2.35
C ALA A 44 -12.06 16.45 3.65
N GLU A 45 -12.80 16.32 4.75
CA GLU A 45 -12.26 15.88 6.04
C GLU A 45 -11.79 14.43 6.01
N ILE A 46 -12.57 13.53 5.38
CA ILE A 46 -12.21 12.13 5.17
C ILE A 46 -10.86 12.06 4.45
N LYS A 47 -10.74 12.72 3.29
CA LYS A 47 -9.51 12.76 2.50
C LYS A 47 -8.32 13.31 3.30
N ALA A 48 -8.51 14.41 4.04
CA ALA A 48 -7.44 15.03 4.82
C ALA A 48 -6.96 14.14 5.97
N ARG A 49 -7.89 13.47 6.67
CA ARG A 49 -7.59 12.56 7.78
C ARG A 49 -6.87 11.30 7.30
N GLU A 50 -7.37 10.68 6.23
CA GLU A 50 -6.76 9.49 5.64
C GLU A 50 -5.37 9.77 5.08
N ALA A 51 -5.20 10.88 4.35
CA ALA A 51 -3.88 11.31 3.87
C ALA A 51 -2.91 11.51 5.03
N SER A 52 -3.34 12.19 6.10
CA SER A 52 -2.50 12.41 7.28
C SER A 52 -2.13 11.11 7.98
N ALA A 53 -3.07 10.16 8.09
CA ALA A 53 -2.82 8.84 8.67
C ALA A 53 -1.82 8.01 7.85
N MET A 54 -1.92 8.07 6.51
CA MET A 54 -0.96 7.41 5.61
C MET A 54 0.44 8.03 5.72
N LEU A 55 0.55 9.35 5.64
CA LEU A 55 1.83 10.07 5.72
C LEU A 55 2.54 9.83 7.06
N ALA A 56 1.80 9.72 8.16
CA ALA A 56 2.36 9.44 9.48
C ALA A 56 3.04 8.06 9.60
N ARG A 57 2.85 7.15 8.64
CA ARG A 57 3.53 5.84 8.61
C ARG A 57 4.79 5.83 7.77
N LEU A 58 5.09 6.92 7.06
CA LEU A 58 6.21 7.02 6.14
C LEU A 58 7.43 7.63 6.84
N ASP A 59 8.59 7.04 6.58
CA ASP A 59 9.88 7.65 6.85
C ASP A 59 10.39 8.37 5.59
N PRO A 60 11.11 9.50 5.70
CA PRO A 60 11.69 10.21 4.55
C PRO A 60 12.56 9.35 3.62
N LYS A 61 13.12 8.23 4.11
CA LYS A 61 13.92 7.28 3.33
C LYS A 61 13.08 6.25 2.57
N ASN A 62 11.76 6.25 2.74
CA ASN A 62 10.89 5.31 2.05
C ASN A 62 10.74 5.69 0.57
N TYR A 63 10.88 4.71 -0.31
CA TYR A 63 10.43 4.84 -1.68
C TYR A 63 8.93 4.52 -1.74
N VAL A 64 8.11 5.52 -2.07
CA VAL A 64 6.65 5.43 -1.98
C VAL A 64 6.04 5.34 -3.38
N ILE A 65 5.15 4.36 -3.57
CA ILE A 65 4.35 4.21 -4.78
C ILE A 65 2.89 4.41 -4.40
N ALA A 66 2.26 5.48 -4.88
CA ALA A 66 0.83 5.69 -4.74
C ALA A 66 0.08 4.97 -5.88
N LEU A 67 -0.92 4.16 -5.53
CA LEU A 67 -1.79 3.49 -6.49
C LEU A 67 -2.97 4.42 -6.80
N ASP A 68 -3.00 4.98 -8.00
CA ASP A 68 -4.01 5.94 -8.44
C ASP A 68 -4.38 5.68 -9.92
N SER A 69 -5.66 5.80 -10.26
CA SER A 69 -6.16 5.56 -11.63
C SER A 69 -5.67 6.58 -12.65
N GLY A 70 -5.26 7.77 -12.23
CA GLY A 70 -4.62 8.79 -13.07
C GLY A 70 -3.11 8.60 -13.24
N GLY A 71 -2.54 7.53 -12.67
CA GLY A 71 -1.12 7.21 -12.75
C GLY A 71 -0.69 6.54 -14.06
N ILE A 72 0.57 6.08 -14.08
CA ILE A 72 1.13 5.33 -15.22
C ILE A 72 0.72 3.85 -15.10
N ALA A 73 -0.01 3.35 -16.09
CA ALA A 73 -0.38 1.94 -16.20
C ALA A 73 0.83 1.11 -16.68
N LEU A 74 1.68 0.68 -15.75
CA LEU A 74 2.77 -0.25 -16.04
C LEU A 74 2.21 -1.66 -16.28
N ASP A 75 2.77 -2.36 -17.25
CA ASP A 75 2.60 -3.80 -17.37
C ASP A 75 3.45 -4.53 -16.31
N THR A 76 3.33 -5.87 -16.27
CA THR A 76 4.03 -6.70 -15.27
C THR A 76 5.56 -6.51 -15.35
N SER A 77 6.11 -6.46 -16.57
CA SER A 77 7.54 -6.29 -16.81
C SER A 77 8.03 -4.91 -16.39
N GLY A 78 7.27 -3.86 -16.67
CA GLY A 78 7.56 -2.48 -16.28
C GLY A 78 7.54 -2.29 -14.77
N LEU A 79 6.58 -2.91 -14.07
CA LEU A 79 6.57 -2.92 -12.61
C LEU A 79 7.82 -3.62 -12.04
N ALA A 80 8.18 -4.79 -12.56
CA ALA A 80 9.36 -5.52 -12.12
C ALA A 80 10.66 -4.74 -12.34
N ALA A 81 10.80 -4.08 -13.50
CA ALA A 81 11.94 -3.22 -13.80
C ALA A 81 12.05 -2.06 -12.81
N ARG A 82 10.92 -1.40 -12.51
CA ARG A 82 10.87 -0.30 -11.54
C ARG A 82 11.22 -0.77 -10.13
N MET A 83 10.70 -1.92 -9.69
CA MET A 83 11.08 -2.52 -8.40
C MET A 83 12.59 -2.83 -8.33
N GLY A 84 13.18 -3.34 -9.42
CA GLY A 84 14.63 -3.62 -9.50
C GLY A 84 15.54 -2.39 -9.52
N GLN A 85 15.02 -1.20 -9.77
CA GLN A 85 15.76 0.07 -9.61
C GLN A 85 15.79 0.53 -8.16
N VAL A 86 14.70 0.29 -7.42
CA VAL A 86 14.52 0.70 -6.02
C VAL A 86 15.19 -0.27 -5.04
N ALA A 87 15.35 -1.53 -5.44
CA ALA A 87 15.98 -2.56 -4.61
C ALA A 87 17.52 -2.50 -4.58
N ARG A 88 18.14 -1.62 -5.38
CA ARG A 88 19.60 -1.38 -5.39
C ARG A 88 19.98 -0.33 -4.36
#